data_AF-A0ABF7RQ41-F1
#
_entry.id   AF-A0ABF7RQ41-F1
#
_cell.length_a   1.000
_cell.length_b   1.000
_cell.length_c   1.000
_cell.angle_alpha   90.00
_cell.angle_beta   90.00
_cell.angle_gamma   90.00
#
_symmetry.space_group_name_H-M   'P 1'
#
loop_
_entity.id
_entity.type
_entity.pdbx_description
1 polymer ?
#
loop_
_entity_poly.entity_id
_entity_poly.type
_entity_poly.pdbx_seq_one_letter_code
_entity_poly.pdbx_strand_id
1 'polypeptide(L)'
;MTKKLFRYLLVAILSTSVSLILNQYVNTVDAKSIVKTVMHDAQACDLYGDKVKGKYAAYTQVKVDDDPISFRFKPFAPAYKISGKNKYIKASNIDGVKRKVKHNSFVYATSSRRADSRLLKKGKTITTYGNSFKFKNGLRYYRIGGPKKQYVKAANLGKIIGSNTEETTVTVKTKGADITDYAYIDSDDEDIVKRVKKGTKFKVDYAQYSSMDIDDPDGYEYHIKGTDFWIWYRDVKADKKIPIHDYKFEHYTYIMFYKDTDVYNADGTKQDHHGQKIIKQGGFIKVNKLLYIWIKSKNKAELFYHLAGHQFYATDLPDGSSGSDVINVGQGYVKKKDVKFIDGLKLSPSNTPEEARQAAKQDTNKKAE
;
A
#
# COMPACT_ATOMS: atom_id res chain seq x y z
N MET A 1 -44.79 29.90 30.32
CA MET A 1 -45.45 29.55 29.03
C MET A 1 -44.76 30.39 27.98
N THR A 2 -43.99 29.86 27.04
CA THR A 2 -44.43 29.03 25.90
C THR A 2 -43.33 28.05 25.49
N LYS A 3 -43.76 26.89 25.00
CA LYS A 3 -42.96 25.67 24.79
C LYS A 3 -42.11 25.73 23.52
N LYS A 4 -40.91 25.16 23.63
CA LYS A 4 -40.04 24.67 22.54
C LYS A 4 -40.80 23.74 21.58
N LEU A 5 -40.47 23.81 20.29
CA LEU A 5 -40.73 22.76 19.30
C LEU A 5 -39.71 22.85 18.16
N PHE A 6 -38.46 22.45 18.43
CA PHE A 6 -37.57 21.95 17.39
C PHE A 6 -37.78 20.45 17.27
N ARG A 7 -38.29 20.03 16.11
CA ARG A 7 -38.57 18.63 15.79
C ARG A 7 -37.24 17.90 15.60
N TYR A 8 -36.87 17.07 16.57
CA TYR A 8 -35.93 15.98 16.34
C TYR A 8 -36.62 14.92 15.50
N LEU A 9 -36.10 14.67 14.29
CA LEU A 9 -36.46 13.49 13.52
C LEU A 9 -35.79 12.29 14.21
N LEU A 10 -36.58 11.56 14.98
CA LEU A 10 -36.21 10.32 15.65
C LEU A 10 -36.08 9.23 14.58
N VAL A 11 -34.88 9.03 14.02
CA VAL A 11 -34.58 7.81 13.26
C VAL A 11 -34.21 6.74 14.27
N ALA A 12 -35.22 5.97 14.67
CA ALA A 12 -35.04 4.70 15.34
C ALA A 12 -34.31 3.75 14.37
N ILE A 13 -32.98 3.67 14.46
CA ILE A 13 -32.22 2.61 13.79
C ILE A 13 -32.36 1.36 14.66
N LEU A 14 -33.42 0.61 14.39
CA LEU A 14 -33.52 -0.79 14.79
C LEU A 14 -32.23 -1.51 14.38
N SER A 15 -31.70 -2.27 15.33
CA SER A 15 -30.54 -3.14 15.20
C SER A 15 -30.76 -4.20 14.12
N THR A 16 -30.44 -3.83 12.89
CA THR A 16 -30.00 -4.79 11.88
C THR A 16 -28.56 -4.44 11.60
N SER A 17 -27.67 -5.42 11.78
CA SER A 17 -26.29 -5.36 11.30
C SER A 17 -26.30 -5.06 9.80
N VAL A 18 -26.28 -3.78 9.45
CA VAL A 18 -25.87 -3.35 8.13
C VAL A 18 -24.37 -3.56 8.14
N SER A 19 -23.97 -4.78 7.76
CA SER A 19 -22.71 -4.98 7.07
C SER A 19 -22.63 -3.86 6.04
N LEU A 20 -21.76 -2.88 6.27
CA LEU A 20 -21.39 -1.94 5.24
C LEU A 20 -20.68 -2.78 4.18
N ILE A 21 -21.48 -3.37 3.28
CA ILE A 21 -21.00 -3.86 2.01
C ILE A 21 -20.57 -2.58 1.32
N LEU A 22 -19.25 -2.34 1.31
CA LEU A 22 -18.69 -1.43 0.34
C LEU A 22 -19.20 -1.95 -1.01
N ASN A 23 -20.12 -1.21 -1.62
CA ASN A 23 -20.63 -1.48 -2.95
C ASN A 23 -19.40 -1.49 -3.88
N GLN A 24 -18.82 -2.66 -4.06
CA GLN A 24 -18.18 -2.96 -5.32
C GLN A 24 -19.34 -3.00 -6.29
N TYR A 25 -19.56 -1.90 -7.01
CA TYR A 25 -20.07 -2.01 -8.36
C TYR A 25 -19.11 -2.94 -9.09
N VAL A 26 -19.35 -4.24 -8.99
CA VAL A 26 -18.86 -5.21 -9.96
C VAL A 26 -19.77 -5.00 -11.16
N ASN A 27 -19.56 -3.90 -11.86
CA ASN A 27 -19.84 -3.88 -13.27
C ASN A 27 -18.92 -4.98 -13.83
N THR A 28 -19.46 -6.19 -14.01
CA THR A 28 -18.79 -7.24 -14.78
C THR A 28 -18.80 -6.80 -16.24
N VAL A 29 -18.02 -5.78 -16.55
CA VAL A 29 -17.35 -5.73 -17.84
C VAL A 29 -16.47 -6.96 -17.84
N ASP A 30 -16.73 -7.91 -18.74
CA ASP A 30 -15.87 -9.09 -18.89
C ASP A 30 -14.43 -8.61 -18.97
N ALA A 31 -13.67 -8.84 -17.88
CA ALA A 31 -12.32 -8.34 -17.78
C ALA A 31 -11.52 -8.98 -18.91
N LYS A 32 -11.00 -8.14 -19.81
CA LYS A 32 -10.21 -8.62 -20.93
C LYS A 32 -9.03 -9.40 -20.36
N SER A 33 -8.86 -10.62 -20.87
CA SER A 33 -7.89 -11.56 -20.34
C SER A 33 -6.73 -11.78 -21.30
N ILE A 34 -5.56 -12.09 -20.76
CA ILE A 34 -4.35 -12.45 -21.49
C ILE A 34 -3.72 -13.73 -20.92
N VAL A 35 -3.04 -14.48 -21.78
CA VAL A 35 -2.27 -15.66 -21.36
C VAL A 35 -0.83 -15.23 -21.05
N LYS A 36 -0.37 -15.54 -19.84
CA LYS A 36 0.98 -15.24 -19.37
C LYS A 36 1.70 -16.52 -18.97
N THR A 37 3.02 -16.56 -19.12
CA THR A 37 3.84 -17.66 -18.60
C THR A 37 4.31 -17.35 -17.19
N VAL A 38 4.07 -18.25 -16.25
CA VAL A 38 4.64 -18.19 -14.90
C VAL A 38 6.13 -18.51 -14.99
N MET A 39 7.00 -17.59 -14.62
CA MET A 39 8.46 -17.74 -14.75
C MET A 39 9.11 -18.28 -13.48
N HIS A 40 8.44 -18.21 -12.34
CA HIS A 40 8.86 -18.74 -11.04
C HIS A 40 7.65 -19.35 -10.33
N ASP A 41 7.84 -20.45 -9.58
CA ASP A 41 6.77 -21.06 -8.78
C ASP A 41 6.04 -19.99 -7.96
N ALA A 42 4.73 -19.92 -8.17
CA ALA A 42 3.90 -18.85 -7.63
C ALA A 42 2.84 -19.40 -6.69
N GLN A 43 2.77 -18.78 -5.52
CA GLN A 43 1.71 -18.99 -4.54
C GLN A 43 0.57 -18.02 -4.87
N ALA A 44 -0.66 -18.51 -4.98
CA ALA A 44 -1.84 -17.67 -5.09
C ALA A 44 -1.99 -16.81 -3.83
N CYS A 45 -2.44 -15.57 -4.00
CA CYS A 45 -2.78 -14.68 -2.91
C CYS A 45 -4.16 -14.04 -3.09
N ASP A 46 -4.69 -13.46 -2.02
CA ASP A 46 -5.85 -12.56 -2.07
C ASP A 46 -5.43 -11.14 -2.51
N LEU A 47 -6.40 -10.22 -2.48
CA LEU A 47 -6.20 -8.81 -2.84
C LEU A 47 -5.27 -8.05 -1.86
N TYR A 48 -5.03 -8.61 -0.68
CA TYR A 48 -4.11 -8.07 0.34
C TYR A 48 -2.69 -8.65 0.19
N GLY A 49 -2.49 -9.57 -0.76
CA GLY A 49 -1.23 -10.27 -0.98
C GLY A 49 -0.94 -11.34 0.08
N ASP A 50 -1.94 -11.77 0.83
CA ASP A 50 -1.86 -12.90 1.77
C ASP A 50 -2.11 -14.22 1.06
N LYS A 51 -1.42 -15.28 1.51
CA LYS A 51 -1.42 -16.57 0.79
C LYS A 51 -2.79 -17.23 0.89
N VAL A 52 -3.31 -17.70 -0.24
CA VAL A 52 -4.55 -18.49 -0.31
C VAL A 52 -4.31 -19.82 -1.04
N LYS A 53 -5.25 -20.76 -0.96
CA LYS A 53 -5.12 -22.06 -1.66
C LYS A 53 -4.95 -21.87 -3.18
N GLY A 54 -3.87 -22.42 -3.73
CA GLY A 54 -3.54 -22.39 -5.15
C GLY A 54 -2.05 -22.22 -5.38
N LYS A 55 -1.45 -23.05 -6.23
CA LYS A 55 -0.05 -22.95 -6.63
C LYS A 55 0.05 -23.07 -8.14
N TYR A 56 0.98 -22.32 -8.73
CA TYR A 56 1.23 -22.31 -10.16
C TYR A 56 2.70 -22.62 -10.36
N ALA A 57 2.98 -23.75 -11.02
CA ALA A 57 4.34 -24.20 -11.27
C ALA A 57 5.02 -23.27 -12.29
N ALA A 58 6.33 -23.09 -12.16
CA ALA A 58 7.09 -22.39 -13.18
C ALA A 58 6.96 -23.04 -14.56
N TYR A 59 7.03 -22.18 -15.58
CA TYR A 59 6.89 -22.46 -17.01
C TYR A 59 5.53 -23.02 -17.41
N THR A 60 4.50 -22.80 -16.58
CA THR A 60 3.10 -23.05 -16.94
C THR A 60 2.45 -21.77 -17.47
N GLN A 61 1.45 -21.94 -18.34
CA GLN A 61 0.63 -20.82 -18.81
C GLN A 61 -0.55 -20.60 -17.86
N VAL A 62 -0.89 -19.34 -17.62
CA VAL A 62 -2.04 -18.93 -16.82
C VAL A 62 -2.80 -17.82 -17.55
N LYS A 63 -4.13 -17.92 -17.57
CA LYS A 63 -5.02 -16.87 -18.04
C LYS A 63 -5.29 -15.89 -16.91
N VAL A 64 -4.92 -14.64 -17.11
CA VAL A 64 -5.06 -13.55 -16.14
C VAL A 64 -5.76 -12.36 -16.77
N ASP A 65 -6.31 -11.49 -15.95
CA ASP A 65 -6.86 -10.22 -16.41
C ASP A 65 -5.72 -9.34 -16.97
N ASP A 66 -6.00 -8.56 -18.00
CA ASP A 66 -5.01 -7.71 -18.68
C ASP A 66 -4.68 -6.43 -17.90
N ASP A 67 -5.41 -6.20 -16.83
CA ASP A 67 -5.31 -5.08 -15.91
C ASP A 67 -4.60 -5.51 -14.62
N PRO A 68 -3.28 -5.26 -14.48
CA PRO A 68 -2.58 -5.54 -13.24
C PRO A 68 -3.01 -4.56 -12.14
N ILE A 69 -3.02 -5.02 -10.89
CA ILE A 69 -3.30 -4.19 -9.72
C ILE A 69 -2.04 -3.93 -8.91
N SER A 70 -1.96 -2.80 -8.21
CA SER A 70 -1.04 -2.63 -7.08
C SER A 70 -1.68 -3.20 -5.81
N PHE A 71 -0.90 -3.87 -4.96
CA PHE A 71 -1.39 -4.26 -3.64
C PHE A 71 -1.44 -3.04 -2.72
N ARG A 72 -2.65 -2.67 -2.28
CA ARG A 72 -2.86 -1.52 -1.37
C ARG A 72 -2.20 -1.67 0.01
N PHE A 73 -1.93 -2.90 0.47
CA PHE A 73 -1.61 -3.19 1.89
C PHE A 73 -0.19 -3.71 2.13
N LYS A 74 0.60 -3.89 1.08
CA LYS A 74 1.98 -4.40 1.12
C LYS A 74 2.84 -3.56 0.20
N PRO A 75 4.15 -3.45 0.47
CA PRO A 75 5.04 -2.67 -0.37
C PRO A 75 4.89 -3.08 -1.84
N PHE A 76 4.44 -2.10 -2.64
CA PHE A 76 4.48 -1.95 -4.09
C PHE A 76 4.91 -3.21 -4.84
N ALA A 77 3.96 -4.13 -4.99
CA ALA A 77 4.18 -5.32 -5.78
C ALA A 77 2.96 -5.54 -6.67
N PRO A 78 3.08 -5.28 -7.99
CA PRO A 78 1.98 -5.53 -8.90
C PRO A 78 1.58 -7.00 -8.89
N ALA A 79 0.31 -7.24 -9.18
CA ALA A 79 -0.24 -8.57 -9.30
C ALA A 79 -1.27 -8.65 -10.40
N TYR A 80 -1.44 -9.86 -10.91
CA TYR A 80 -2.45 -10.19 -11.90
C TYR A 80 -3.57 -10.98 -11.24
N LYS A 81 -4.81 -10.57 -11.45
CA LYS A 81 -5.98 -11.38 -11.08
C LYS A 81 -6.07 -12.57 -12.03
N ILE A 82 -6.32 -13.76 -11.47
CA ILE A 82 -6.54 -14.96 -12.27
C ILE A 82 -7.96 -14.88 -12.84
N SER A 83 -8.08 -15.00 -14.17
CA SER A 83 -9.36 -14.81 -14.85
C SER A 83 -10.42 -15.78 -14.32
N GLY A 84 -11.60 -15.24 -14.01
CA GLY A 84 -12.71 -15.99 -13.41
C GLY A 84 -12.51 -16.41 -11.95
N LYS A 85 -11.48 -15.91 -11.25
CA LYS A 85 -11.19 -16.24 -9.84
C LYS A 85 -10.89 -14.99 -9.01
N ASN A 86 -11.32 -14.98 -7.75
CA ASN A 86 -10.96 -13.94 -6.78
C ASN A 86 -9.60 -14.24 -6.11
N LYS A 87 -8.58 -14.46 -6.94
CA LYS A 87 -7.21 -14.79 -6.52
C LYS A 87 -6.21 -14.14 -7.46
N TYR A 88 -5.01 -13.90 -6.95
CA TYR A 88 -3.97 -13.13 -7.64
C TYR A 88 -2.64 -13.89 -7.67
N ILE A 89 -1.82 -13.55 -8.65
CA ILE A 89 -0.42 -13.98 -8.77
C ILE A 89 0.45 -12.74 -8.82
N LYS A 90 1.48 -12.67 -7.95
CA LYS A 90 2.46 -11.58 -7.98
C LYS A 90 3.12 -11.49 -9.34
N ALA A 91 3.12 -10.30 -9.94
CA ALA A 91 3.64 -10.07 -11.28
C ALA A 91 5.16 -10.29 -11.37
N SER A 92 5.89 -10.18 -10.25
CA SER A 92 7.32 -10.55 -10.18
C SER A 92 7.60 -12.04 -10.47
N ASN A 93 6.60 -12.93 -10.35
CA ASN A 93 6.73 -14.33 -10.76
C ASN A 93 6.40 -14.55 -12.25
N ILE A 94 5.86 -13.54 -12.94
CA ILE A 94 5.42 -13.61 -14.34
C ILE A 94 6.31 -12.70 -15.21
N ASP A 95 6.19 -11.39 -15.05
CA ASP A 95 6.93 -10.39 -15.83
C ASP A 95 8.32 -10.12 -15.26
N GLY A 96 8.48 -10.32 -13.95
CA GLY A 96 9.75 -10.11 -13.24
C GLY A 96 10.04 -8.65 -12.93
N VAL A 97 11.16 -8.45 -12.23
CA VAL A 97 11.65 -7.13 -11.77
C VAL A 97 13.05 -6.87 -12.28
N LYS A 98 13.40 -5.60 -12.47
CA LYS A 98 14.69 -5.14 -12.96
C LYS A 98 15.69 -4.96 -11.83
N ARG A 99 16.93 -5.39 -12.06
CA ARG A 99 18.07 -5.22 -11.14
C ARG A 99 19.33 -4.85 -11.90
N LYS A 100 20.15 -3.99 -11.31
CA LYS A 100 21.50 -3.65 -11.82
C LYS A 100 22.51 -4.72 -11.38
N VAL A 101 23.36 -5.17 -12.30
CA VAL A 101 24.48 -6.07 -12.00
C VAL A 101 25.59 -5.26 -11.33
N LYS A 102 25.92 -5.59 -10.08
CA LYS A 102 26.95 -4.91 -9.27
C LYS A 102 28.36 -5.46 -9.52
N HIS A 103 28.46 -6.75 -9.82
CA HIS A 103 29.71 -7.43 -10.15
C HIS A 103 29.49 -8.32 -11.37
N ASN A 104 30.51 -8.42 -12.23
CA ASN A 104 30.48 -9.33 -13.38
C ASN A 104 30.03 -10.73 -12.92
N SER A 105 29.05 -11.33 -13.61
CA SER A 105 28.49 -12.62 -13.20
C SER A 105 28.20 -13.51 -14.38
N PHE A 106 28.58 -14.78 -14.27
CA PHE A 106 28.11 -15.83 -15.17
C PHE A 106 26.63 -16.17 -14.90
N VAL A 107 26.02 -16.84 -15.88
CA VAL A 107 24.71 -17.49 -15.73
C VAL A 107 24.92 -18.95 -15.34
N TYR A 108 24.19 -19.40 -14.32
CA TYR A 108 24.33 -20.70 -13.69
C TYR A 108 23.11 -21.59 -13.96
N ALA A 109 23.33 -22.89 -14.15
CA ALA A 109 22.28 -23.91 -14.13
C ALA A 109 22.17 -24.56 -12.74
N THR A 110 23.29 -24.69 -12.02
CA THR A 110 23.39 -25.20 -10.66
C THR A 110 24.46 -24.43 -9.88
N SER A 111 24.72 -24.78 -8.62
CA SER A 111 25.81 -24.17 -7.83
C SER A 111 27.21 -24.40 -8.41
N SER A 112 27.41 -25.47 -9.17
CA SER A 112 28.70 -25.89 -9.72
C SER A 112 28.81 -25.77 -11.23
N ARG A 113 27.68 -25.64 -11.95
CA ARG A 113 27.65 -25.64 -13.42
C ARG A 113 27.06 -24.35 -13.98
N ARG A 114 27.76 -23.76 -14.95
CA ARG A 114 27.25 -22.64 -15.75
C ARG A 114 26.10 -23.11 -16.65
N ALA A 115 25.11 -22.25 -16.88
CA ALA A 115 24.06 -22.52 -17.84
C ALA A 115 24.58 -22.43 -19.28
N ASP A 116 25.46 -21.45 -19.50
CA ASP A 116 26.07 -21.12 -20.78
C ASP A 116 27.32 -20.23 -20.53
N SER A 117 27.94 -19.75 -21.61
CA SER A 117 29.15 -18.91 -21.57
C SER A 117 28.87 -17.42 -21.32
N ARG A 118 27.62 -16.98 -21.20
CA ARG A 118 27.28 -15.55 -21.10
C ARG A 118 27.83 -14.97 -19.81
N LEU A 119 28.51 -13.84 -19.96
CA LEU A 119 28.97 -12.99 -18.87
C LEU A 119 28.09 -11.74 -18.80
N LEU A 120 27.36 -11.59 -17.69
CA LEU A 120 26.63 -10.38 -17.37
C LEU A 120 27.60 -9.36 -16.79
N LYS A 121 27.91 -8.32 -17.55
CA LYS A 121 28.85 -7.26 -17.14
C LYS A 121 28.23 -6.35 -16.07
N LYS A 122 29.06 -5.82 -15.18
CA LYS A 122 28.73 -4.78 -14.21
C LYS A 122 28.06 -3.60 -14.92
N GLY A 123 27.03 -3.03 -14.28
CA GLY A 123 26.25 -1.93 -14.82
C GLY A 123 25.06 -2.35 -15.67
N LYS A 124 25.06 -3.56 -16.24
CA LYS A 124 23.93 -4.09 -17.02
C LYS A 124 22.69 -4.24 -16.15
N THR A 125 21.53 -3.90 -16.71
CA THR A 125 20.22 -4.20 -16.12
C THR A 125 19.71 -5.55 -16.61
N ILE A 126 19.24 -6.39 -15.69
CA ILE A 126 18.65 -7.70 -16.00
C ILE A 126 17.31 -7.88 -15.31
N THR A 127 16.47 -8.75 -15.86
CA THR A 127 15.22 -9.20 -15.24
C THR A 127 15.49 -10.38 -14.32
N THR A 128 14.92 -10.34 -13.12
CA THR A 128 14.84 -11.47 -12.19
C THR A 128 13.40 -11.83 -11.89
N TYR A 129 13.12 -13.12 -11.72
CA TYR A 129 11.79 -13.65 -11.45
C TYR A 129 11.70 -14.22 -10.04
N GLY A 130 10.65 -13.83 -9.32
CA GLY A 130 10.32 -14.31 -7.99
C GLY A 130 11.42 -14.11 -6.94
N ASN A 131 11.35 -14.94 -5.89
CA ASN A 131 12.33 -14.94 -4.82
C ASN A 131 13.62 -15.66 -5.24
N SER A 132 14.72 -15.42 -4.50
CA SER A 132 15.95 -16.16 -4.73
C SER A 132 15.89 -17.59 -4.15
N PHE A 133 16.46 -18.53 -4.88
CA PHE A 133 16.67 -19.91 -4.46
C PHE A 133 17.95 -20.04 -3.65
N LYS A 134 17.93 -20.81 -2.56
CA LYS A 134 19.15 -21.28 -1.90
C LYS A 134 19.65 -22.53 -2.63
N PHE A 135 20.83 -22.48 -3.22
CA PHE A 135 21.44 -23.64 -3.87
C PHE A 135 22.21 -24.49 -2.84
N LYS A 136 22.67 -25.69 -3.26
CA LYS A 136 23.38 -26.65 -2.39
C LYS A 136 24.63 -26.07 -1.73
N ASN A 137 25.28 -25.08 -2.35
CA ASN A 137 26.43 -24.37 -1.77
C ASN A 137 26.06 -23.30 -0.73
N GLY A 138 24.81 -23.25 -0.28
CA GLY A 138 24.32 -22.26 0.69
C GLY A 138 24.08 -20.86 0.13
N LEU A 139 24.59 -20.55 -1.06
CA LEU A 139 24.43 -19.24 -1.70
C LEU A 139 23.05 -19.09 -2.35
N ARG A 140 22.61 -17.83 -2.47
CA ARG A 140 21.32 -17.49 -3.07
C ARG A 140 21.46 -17.06 -4.53
N TYR A 141 20.50 -17.46 -5.35
CA TYR A 141 20.48 -17.19 -6.78
C TYR A 141 19.08 -16.76 -7.24
N TYR A 142 19.01 -15.73 -8.08
CA TYR A 142 17.76 -15.34 -8.75
C TYR A 142 17.64 -16.03 -10.09
N ARG A 143 16.43 -16.44 -10.45
CA ARG A 143 16.11 -16.91 -11.79
C ARG A 143 16.05 -15.72 -12.75
N ILE A 144 16.64 -15.86 -13.93
CA ILE A 144 16.68 -14.80 -14.95
C ILE A 144 16.08 -15.22 -16.30
N GLY A 145 15.57 -16.46 -16.41
CA GLY A 145 14.97 -16.99 -17.63
C GLY A 145 14.52 -18.45 -17.50
N GLY A 146 14.14 -19.05 -18.62
CA GLY A 146 13.69 -20.44 -18.71
C GLY A 146 13.18 -20.84 -20.09
N PRO A 147 12.72 -22.09 -20.29
CA PRO A 147 12.53 -23.14 -19.27
C PRO A 147 13.83 -23.81 -18.79
N LYS A 148 14.92 -23.72 -19.56
CA LYS A 148 16.24 -24.18 -19.12
C LYS A 148 16.72 -23.36 -17.91
N LYS A 149 17.37 -24.03 -16.95
CA LYS A 149 17.89 -23.42 -15.71
C LYS A 149 18.83 -22.25 -16.01
N GLN A 150 18.42 -21.03 -15.68
CA GLN A 150 19.21 -19.81 -15.85
C GLN A 150 19.13 -18.94 -14.60
N TYR A 151 20.25 -18.86 -13.88
CA TYR A 151 20.32 -18.24 -12.56
C TYR A 151 21.54 -17.33 -12.41
N VAL A 152 21.42 -16.31 -11.57
CA VAL A 152 22.51 -15.38 -11.25
C VAL A 152 22.65 -15.27 -9.74
N LYS A 153 23.89 -15.26 -9.23
CA LYS A 153 24.17 -15.09 -7.80
C LYS A 153 23.54 -13.80 -7.28
N ALA A 154 22.77 -13.89 -6.21
CA ALA A 154 22.07 -12.76 -5.62
C ALA A 154 23.03 -11.65 -5.14
N ALA A 155 24.18 -12.02 -4.58
CA ALA A 155 25.21 -11.07 -4.13
C ALA A 155 25.80 -10.21 -5.27
N ASN A 156 25.68 -10.66 -6.53
CA ASN A 156 26.16 -9.91 -7.68
C ASN A 156 25.14 -8.90 -8.21
N LEU A 157 23.93 -8.86 -7.64
CA LEU A 157 22.84 -7.99 -8.08
C LEU A 157 22.50 -6.92 -7.05
N GLY A 158 22.03 -5.78 -7.53
CA GLY A 158 21.51 -4.71 -6.70
C GLY A 158 20.10 -4.96 -6.18
N LYS A 159 19.59 -3.93 -5.48
CA LYS A 159 18.17 -3.83 -5.13
C LYS A 159 17.32 -3.77 -6.41
N ILE A 160 16.01 -3.95 -6.24
CA ILE A 160 15.06 -3.75 -7.34
C ILE A 160 15.12 -2.28 -7.74
N ILE A 161 15.15 -2.02 -9.05
CA ILE A 161 15.20 -0.66 -9.63
C ILE A 161 14.03 -0.39 -10.57
N GLY A 162 13.04 -1.29 -10.61
CA GLY A 162 11.85 -1.16 -11.44
C GLY A 162 11.13 -2.48 -11.66
N SER A 163 9.86 -2.43 -12.04
CA SER A 163 9.04 -3.57 -12.39
C SER A 163 8.82 -3.63 -13.91
N ASN A 164 8.88 -4.82 -14.50
CA ASN A 164 8.50 -4.95 -15.91
C ASN A 164 6.99 -4.76 -16.12
N THR A 165 6.18 -4.87 -15.07
CA THR A 165 4.72 -4.71 -15.13
C THR A 165 4.31 -3.22 -15.08
N GLU A 166 5.14 -2.37 -14.50
CA GLU A 166 4.87 -0.92 -14.33
C GLU A 166 5.35 -0.06 -15.51
N GLU A 167 6.17 -0.64 -16.41
CA GLU A 167 6.70 0.12 -17.55
C GLU A 167 5.91 -0.13 -18.84
N THR A 168 5.49 0.93 -19.53
CA THR A 168 4.83 0.87 -20.85
C THR A 168 5.27 2.02 -21.75
N THR A 169 4.87 1.99 -23.03
CA THR A 169 4.95 3.20 -23.88
C THR A 169 3.56 3.82 -23.92
N VAL A 170 3.49 5.14 -23.80
CA VAL A 170 2.26 5.89 -24.06
C VAL A 170 2.44 6.73 -25.32
N THR A 171 1.38 6.82 -26.13
CA THR A 171 1.34 7.64 -27.34
C THR A 171 0.26 8.71 -27.20
N VAL A 172 0.62 9.99 -27.39
CA VAL A 172 -0.33 11.11 -27.37
C VAL A 172 -1.37 10.94 -28.47
N LYS A 173 -2.66 10.93 -28.10
CA LYS A 173 -3.79 10.73 -29.04
C LYS A 173 -4.57 12.02 -29.31
N THR A 174 -4.52 12.99 -28.41
CA THR A 174 -5.14 14.31 -28.55
C THR A 174 -4.28 15.24 -29.42
N LYS A 175 -4.84 16.39 -29.84
CA LYS A 175 -4.12 17.35 -30.71
C LYS A 175 -2.88 17.92 -30.01
N GLY A 176 -2.95 18.12 -28.70
CA GLY A 176 -1.81 18.42 -27.85
C GLY A 176 -2.11 18.02 -26.41
N ALA A 177 -1.11 17.46 -25.74
CA ALA A 177 -1.15 17.03 -24.35
C ALA A 177 -0.18 17.84 -23.52
N ASP A 178 -0.54 18.16 -22.29
CA ASP A 178 0.33 18.88 -21.38
C ASP A 178 1.24 17.92 -20.60
N ILE A 179 2.44 18.39 -20.32
CA ILE A 179 3.43 17.74 -19.47
C ILE A 179 3.70 18.68 -18.30
N THR A 180 3.61 18.13 -17.10
CA THR A 180 3.72 18.83 -15.81
C THR A 180 4.96 18.34 -15.06
N ASP A 181 5.47 19.12 -14.10
CA ASP A 181 6.62 18.77 -13.23
C ASP A 181 6.24 18.20 -11.87
N TYR A 182 4.94 18.00 -11.62
CA TYR A 182 4.44 17.35 -10.42
C TYR A 182 3.29 16.41 -10.75
N ALA A 183 3.22 15.28 -10.04
CA ALA A 183 2.02 14.45 -9.99
C ALA A 183 1.08 15.04 -8.97
N TYR A 184 -0.18 15.28 -9.30
CA TYR A 184 -1.07 15.98 -8.38
C TYR A 184 -1.23 15.24 -7.05
N ILE A 185 -0.68 15.81 -5.98
CA ILE A 185 -0.88 15.38 -4.59
C ILE A 185 -1.20 16.66 -3.78
N ASP A 186 -2.48 17.06 -3.80
CA ASP A 186 -3.06 18.11 -2.94
C ASP A 186 -2.51 19.57 -3.12
N SER A 187 -2.02 20.01 -4.30
CA SER A 187 -1.53 21.41 -4.48
C SER A 187 -1.98 22.10 -5.77
N ASP A 188 -2.57 23.30 -5.66
CA ASP A 188 -3.06 24.14 -6.76
C ASP A 188 -1.99 24.71 -7.72
N ASP A 189 -0.71 24.36 -7.53
CA ASP A 189 0.42 24.84 -8.34
C ASP A 189 0.80 23.80 -9.40
N GLU A 190 0.18 23.89 -10.58
CA GLU A 190 0.59 23.14 -11.77
C GLU A 190 1.26 24.09 -12.76
N ASP A 191 2.58 23.96 -12.92
CA ASP A 191 3.27 24.62 -14.03
C ASP A 191 3.25 23.69 -15.24
N ILE A 192 2.50 24.10 -16.27
CA ILE A 192 2.58 23.45 -17.59
C ILE A 192 3.98 23.67 -18.14
N VAL A 193 4.83 22.65 -18.02
CA VAL A 193 6.21 22.69 -18.50
C VAL A 193 6.25 22.71 -20.02
N LYS A 194 5.40 21.90 -20.66
CA LYS A 194 5.42 21.74 -22.12
C LYS A 194 4.15 21.13 -22.68
N ARG A 195 3.66 21.68 -23.79
CA ARG A 195 2.63 21.04 -24.63
C ARG A 195 3.25 20.19 -25.73
N VAL A 196 2.82 18.95 -25.88
CA VAL A 196 3.35 17.98 -26.85
C VAL A 196 2.30 17.53 -27.86
N LYS A 197 2.71 17.39 -29.12
CA LYS A 197 1.81 17.08 -30.24
C LYS A 197 1.35 15.62 -30.28
N LYS A 198 0.21 15.39 -30.96
CA LYS A 198 -0.30 14.06 -31.32
C LYS A 198 0.79 13.16 -31.90
N GLY A 199 0.81 11.90 -31.49
CA GLY A 199 1.74 10.87 -31.97
C GLY A 199 3.08 10.84 -31.24
N THR A 200 3.37 11.82 -30.37
CA THR A 200 4.57 11.79 -29.51
C THR A 200 4.50 10.58 -28.58
N LYS A 201 5.63 9.90 -28.38
CA LYS A 201 5.72 8.68 -27.57
C LYS A 201 6.65 8.88 -26.38
N PHE A 202 6.20 8.39 -25.22
CA PHE A 202 7.00 8.39 -23.99
C PHE A 202 7.09 6.98 -23.41
N LYS A 203 8.25 6.66 -22.83
CA LYS A 203 8.33 5.55 -21.89
C LYS A 203 7.87 6.07 -20.53
N VAL A 204 6.96 5.33 -19.92
CA VAL A 204 6.45 5.63 -18.58
C VAL A 204 6.71 4.42 -17.70
N ASP A 205 6.93 4.64 -16.41
CA ASP A 205 7.33 3.60 -15.46
C ASP A 205 6.52 3.59 -14.16
N TYR A 206 5.51 4.44 -14.06
CA TYR A 206 4.60 4.50 -12.93
C TYR A 206 3.29 5.17 -13.36
N ALA A 207 2.19 4.78 -12.73
CA ALA A 207 0.90 5.46 -12.85
C ALA A 207 0.31 5.69 -11.46
N GLN A 208 -0.22 6.88 -11.20
CA GLN A 208 -0.74 7.24 -9.88
C GLN A 208 -2.09 7.96 -10.01
N TYR A 209 -3.01 7.62 -9.11
CA TYR A 209 -4.24 8.39 -8.93
C TYR A 209 -3.93 9.85 -8.59
N SER A 210 -4.53 10.74 -9.36
CA SER A 210 -4.39 12.19 -9.27
C SER A 210 -5.83 12.70 -9.43
N SER A 211 -6.61 12.75 -8.34
CA SER A 211 -8.02 13.18 -8.44
C SER A 211 -8.19 14.58 -7.84
N MET A 212 -8.16 15.61 -8.70
CA MET A 212 -8.79 16.91 -8.44
C MET A 212 -10.22 16.98 -8.94
N ASP A 213 -10.52 16.25 -10.00
CA ASP A 213 -11.75 16.44 -10.74
C ASP A 213 -12.86 15.62 -10.10
N ILE A 214 -13.85 16.30 -9.52
CA ILE A 214 -15.07 15.67 -9.00
C ILE A 214 -15.77 14.86 -10.09
N ASP A 215 -15.62 15.28 -11.35
CA ASP A 215 -16.20 14.61 -12.52
C ASP A 215 -15.31 13.45 -13.03
N ASP A 216 -14.07 13.33 -12.56
CA ASP A 216 -13.15 12.22 -12.85
C ASP A 216 -12.45 11.66 -11.58
N PRO A 217 -13.21 11.06 -10.65
CA PRO A 217 -12.67 10.58 -9.38
C PRO A 217 -11.65 9.44 -9.53
N ASP A 218 -11.63 8.78 -10.69
CA ASP A 218 -10.70 7.70 -11.04
C ASP A 218 -9.54 8.18 -11.94
N GLY A 219 -9.35 9.49 -12.07
CA GLY A 219 -8.30 10.09 -12.87
C GLY A 219 -6.89 9.77 -12.38
N TYR A 220 -5.95 9.62 -13.31
CA TYR A 220 -4.57 9.26 -13.00
C TYR A 220 -3.55 9.79 -14.01
N GLU A 221 -2.30 9.86 -13.57
CA GLU A 221 -1.17 10.34 -14.36
C GLU A 221 -0.14 9.25 -14.59
N TYR A 222 0.56 9.35 -15.72
CA TYR A 222 1.74 8.55 -15.98
C TYR A 222 3.01 9.36 -15.70
N HIS A 223 3.91 8.80 -14.92
CA HIS A 223 5.26 9.34 -14.75
C HIS A 223 6.10 9.05 -16.00
N ILE A 224 6.73 10.09 -16.57
CA ILE A 224 7.62 9.96 -17.71
C ILE A 224 8.98 9.48 -17.21
N LYS A 225 9.36 8.28 -17.63
CA LYS A 225 10.55 7.59 -17.16
C LYS A 225 11.83 8.40 -17.38
N GLY A 226 12.57 8.60 -16.29
CA GLY A 226 13.87 9.28 -16.32
C GLY A 226 13.78 10.80 -16.29
N THR A 227 12.60 11.33 -16.00
CA THR A 227 12.33 12.74 -15.72
C THR A 227 11.51 12.83 -14.44
N ASP A 228 11.22 14.04 -13.96
CA ASP A 228 10.25 14.26 -12.88
C ASP A 228 8.85 14.60 -13.43
N PHE A 229 8.66 14.46 -14.74
CA PHE A 229 7.48 14.94 -15.44
C PHE A 229 6.35 13.91 -15.54
N TRP A 230 5.12 14.41 -15.67
CA TRP A 230 3.90 13.59 -15.72
C TRP A 230 3.05 13.93 -16.95
N ILE A 231 2.17 13.00 -17.32
CA ILE A 231 1.23 13.18 -18.43
C ILE A 231 -0.12 12.52 -18.13
N TRP A 232 -1.20 13.26 -18.39
CA TRP A 232 -2.57 12.84 -18.08
C TRP A 232 -3.01 11.62 -18.90
N TYR A 233 -3.66 10.65 -18.26
CA TYR A 233 -4.06 9.41 -18.93
C TYR A 233 -5.06 9.61 -20.08
N ARG A 234 -5.91 10.64 -20.00
CA ARG A 234 -6.92 10.93 -21.03
C ARG A 234 -6.30 11.41 -22.33
N ASP A 235 -5.10 11.96 -22.28
CA ASP A 235 -4.40 12.48 -23.46
C ASP A 235 -3.61 11.43 -24.23
N VAL A 236 -3.42 10.25 -23.64
CA VAL A 236 -2.55 9.21 -24.18
C VAL A 236 -3.27 7.88 -24.38
N LYS A 237 -2.62 7.00 -25.15
CA LYS A 237 -2.94 5.58 -25.27
C LYS A 237 -1.70 4.78 -24.88
N ALA A 238 -1.83 3.92 -23.87
CA ALA A 238 -0.78 3.02 -23.45
C ALA A 238 -0.73 1.75 -24.31
N ASP A 239 0.47 1.27 -24.64
CA ASP A 239 0.68 -0.01 -25.38
C ASP A 239 0.16 -1.22 -24.57
N LYS A 240 0.26 -1.12 -23.25
CA LYS A 240 -0.33 -2.03 -22.28
C LYS A 240 -0.75 -1.26 -21.02
N LYS A 241 -1.71 -1.81 -20.28
CA LYS A 241 -2.06 -1.34 -18.95
C LYS A 241 -0.94 -1.65 -17.94
N ILE A 242 -0.81 -0.78 -16.96
CA ILE A 242 0.12 -0.89 -15.83
C ILE A 242 -0.68 -0.64 -14.54
N PRO A 243 -0.24 -1.14 -13.37
CA PRO A 243 -0.95 -0.89 -12.12
C PRO A 243 -1.03 0.61 -11.84
N ILE A 244 -2.19 1.05 -11.37
CA ILE A 244 -2.40 2.41 -10.87
C ILE A 244 -2.18 2.38 -9.35
N HIS A 245 -1.37 3.31 -8.87
CA HIS A 245 -0.97 3.43 -7.49
C HIS A 245 -1.77 4.53 -6.77
N ASP A 246 -2.04 4.32 -5.49
CA ASP A 246 -2.61 5.33 -4.62
C ASP A 246 -1.56 5.72 -3.57
N TYR A 247 -0.99 6.91 -3.71
CA TYR A 247 0.07 7.37 -2.82
C TYR A 247 -0.35 7.36 -1.35
N LYS A 248 -1.58 7.79 -1.04
CA LYS A 248 -2.08 7.90 0.33
C LYS A 248 -2.18 6.52 0.98
N PHE A 249 -2.77 5.54 0.29
CA PHE A 249 -2.89 4.18 0.84
C PHE A 249 -1.55 3.42 0.85
N GLU A 250 -0.66 3.73 -0.08
CA GLU A 250 0.64 3.04 -0.15
C GLU A 250 1.69 3.62 0.81
N HIS A 251 1.45 4.79 1.43
CA HIS A 251 2.38 5.41 2.38
C HIS A 251 1.79 5.60 3.79
N TYR A 252 0.47 5.60 3.94
CA TYR A 252 -0.19 5.86 5.21
C TYR A 252 -1.06 4.70 5.67
N THR A 253 -1.33 4.67 6.97
CA THR A 253 -2.20 3.70 7.62
C THR A 253 -3.42 4.42 8.16
N TYR A 254 -4.61 3.87 7.90
CA TYR A 254 -5.86 4.47 8.30
C TYR A 254 -6.69 3.56 9.20
N ILE A 255 -7.23 4.14 10.25
CA ILE A 255 -8.17 3.51 11.18
C ILE A 255 -9.48 4.29 11.22
N MET A 256 -10.49 3.71 11.87
CA MET A 256 -11.78 4.35 12.16
C MET A 256 -12.19 4.09 13.61
N PHE A 257 -12.78 5.13 14.22
CA PHE A 257 -13.40 5.07 15.55
C PHE A 257 -14.85 4.59 15.42
N TYR A 258 -15.09 3.30 15.63
CA TYR A 258 -16.44 2.72 15.51
C TYR A 258 -17.27 2.81 16.80
N LYS A 259 -16.67 3.33 17.87
CA LYS A 259 -17.24 3.58 19.20
C LYS A 259 -16.46 4.70 19.87
N ASP A 260 -17.01 5.27 20.94
CA ASP A 260 -16.29 6.26 21.74
C ASP A 260 -15.04 5.65 22.36
N THR A 261 -13.91 6.35 22.21
CA THR A 261 -12.59 5.78 22.41
C THR A 261 -11.76 6.62 23.38
N ASP A 262 -11.25 5.96 24.42
CA ASP A 262 -10.30 6.56 25.36
C ASP A 262 -8.93 6.80 24.67
N VAL A 263 -8.25 7.87 25.07
CA VAL A 263 -6.90 8.21 24.62
C VAL A 263 -5.90 8.02 25.75
N TYR A 264 -4.68 7.64 25.39
CA TYR A 264 -3.61 7.29 26.31
C TYR A 264 -2.34 8.05 25.97
N ASN A 265 -1.52 8.28 26.99
CA ASN A 265 -0.16 8.79 26.85
C ASN A 265 0.82 7.65 26.54
N ALA A 266 2.04 8.02 26.14
CA ALA A 266 3.11 7.07 25.85
C ALA A 266 3.51 6.19 27.07
N ASP A 267 3.25 6.66 28.29
CA ASP A 267 3.52 5.94 29.55
C ASP A 267 2.39 4.98 29.97
N GLY A 268 1.33 4.88 29.16
CA GLY A 268 0.18 4.00 29.41
C GLY A 268 -0.88 4.57 30.35
N THR A 269 -0.72 5.80 30.83
CA THR A 269 -1.78 6.52 31.56
C THR A 269 -2.89 6.94 30.60
N LYS A 270 -4.13 6.96 31.08
CA LYS A 270 -5.27 7.47 30.31
C LYS A 270 -5.23 9.01 30.36
N GLN A 271 -5.42 9.68 29.23
CA GLN A 271 -5.61 11.13 29.19
C GLN A 271 -6.97 11.49 29.78
N ASP A 272 -7.03 12.58 30.54
CA ASP A 272 -8.28 13.16 31.02
C ASP A 272 -8.59 14.43 30.24
N HIS A 273 -9.73 14.43 29.56
CA HIS A 273 -10.26 15.57 28.82
C HIS A 273 -11.59 15.99 29.42
N HIS A 274 -11.61 16.20 30.74
CA HIS A 274 -12.84 16.46 31.51
C HIS A 274 -13.88 15.34 31.33
N GLY A 275 -13.40 14.10 31.23
CA GLY A 275 -14.24 12.92 30.97
C GLY A 275 -14.70 12.73 29.52
N GLN A 276 -14.43 13.67 28.59
CA GLN A 276 -14.73 13.51 27.17
C GLN A 276 -13.83 12.44 26.53
N LYS A 277 -14.34 11.81 25.47
CA LYS A 277 -13.64 10.82 24.65
C LYS A 277 -13.65 11.23 23.20
N ILE A 278 -12.77 10.62 22.39
CA ILE A 278 -12.94 10.69 20.94
C ILE A 278 -14.26 10.00 20.59
N ILE A 279 -15.21 10.73 20.00
CA ILE A 279 -16.51 10.18 19.63
C ILE A 279 -16.35 9.17 18.49
N LYS A 280 -17.27 8.22 18.41
CA LYS A 280 -17.48 7.43 17.20
C LYS A 280 -17.58 8.37 15.99
N GLN A 281 -16.61 8.28 15.09
CA GLN A 281 -16.57 9.07 13.88
C GLN A 281 -16.01 8.24 12.73
N GLY A 282 -16.61 8.42 11.56
CA GLY A 282 -16.11 7.85 10.31
C GLY A 282 -14.85 8.55 9.83
N GLY A 283 -14.40 8.17 8.62
CA GLY A 283 -13.26 8.80 7.96
C GLY A 283 -11.96 8.02 8.08
N PHE A 284 -10.98 8.45 7.27
CA PHE A 284 -9.65 7.87 7.20
C PHE A 284 -8.74 8.53 8.24
N ILE A 285 -8.79 8.06 9.49
CA ILE A 285 -7.96 8.61 10.57
C ILE A 285 -6.53 8.05 10.44
N LYS A 286 -5.58 8.93 10.16
CA LYS A 286 -4.18 8.57 9.94
C LYS A 286 -3.48 8.18 11.25
N VAL A 287 -2.78 7.06 11.21
CA VAL A 287 -1.87 6.59 12.28
C VAL A 287 -0.50 6.30 11.69
N ASN A 288 0.56 6.46 12.47
CA ASN A 288 1.94 6.34 11.97
C ASN A 288 2.78 5.29 12.72
N LYS A 289 2.31 4.79 13.87
CA LYS A 289 3.00 3.74 14.63
C LYS A 289 2.01 2.73 15.20
N LEU A 290 2.45 1.48 15.28
CA LEU A 290 1.81 0.42 16.03
C LEU A 290 2.84 -0.07 17.05
N LEU A 291 2.52 -0.08 18.33
CA LEU A 291 3.48 -0.42 19.40
C LEU A 291 2.78 -0.94 20.64
N TYR A 292 3.48 -1.75 21.43
CA TYR A 292 3.07 -2.12 22.77
C TYR A 292 3.38 -0.99 23.75
N ILE A 293 2.40 -0.66 24.59
CA ILE A 293 2.55 0.27 25.72
C ILE A 293 2.17 -0.49 27.00
N TRP A 294 2.97 -0.31 28.05
CA TRP A 294 2.74 -0.93 29.35
C TRP A 294 1.71 -0.16 30.16
N ILE A 295 0.59 -0.78 30.51
CA ILE A 295 -0.45 -0.17 31.35
C ILE A 295 -0.21 -0.60 32.80
N LYS A 296 0.42 0.29 33.59
CA LYS A 296 0.81 0.02 34.99
C LYS A 296 -0.35 -0.49 35.84
N SER A 297 -1.52 0.17 35.77
CA SER A 297 -2.72 -0.21 36.54
C SER A 297 -3.27 -1.60 36.20
N LYS A 298 -2.87 -2.19 35.07
CA LYS A 298 -3.29 -3.53 34.65
C LYS A 298 -2.14 -4.53 34.63
N ASN A 299 -0.93 -4.12 35.00
CA ASN A 299 0.29 -4.93 34.99
C ASN A 299 0.49 -5.71 33.67
N LYS A 300 0.23 -5.06 32.52
CA LYS A 300 0.30 -5.72 31.21
C LYS A 300 0.60 -4.74 30.08
N ALA A 301 1.23 -5.24 29.02
CA ALA A 301 1.36 -4.54 27.76
C ALA A 301 0.10 -4.73 26.90
N GLU A 302 -0.43 -3.64 26.36
CA GLU A 302 -1.47 -3.68 25.31
C GLU A 302 -0.93 -3.03 24.03
N LEU A 303 -1.55 -3.35 22.89
CA LEU A 303 -1.13 -2.87 21.58
C LEU A 303 -1.91 -1.59 21.21
N PHE A 304 -1.19 -0.54 20.81
CA PHE A 304 -1.73 0.79 20.53
C PHE A 304 -1.32 1.28 19.14
N TYR A 305 -2.20 2.10 18.54
CA TYR A 305 -1.82 3.00 17.46
C TYR A 305 -1.47 4.37 18.04
N HIS A 306 -0.44 5.00 17.46
CA HIS A 306 -0.18 6.42 17.66
C HIS A 306 -0.94 7.24 16.61
N LEU A 307 -1.70 8.24 17.06
CA LEU A 307 -2.47 9.14 16.20
C LEU A 307 -1.53 10.13 15.51
N ALA A 308 -1.73 10.35 14.20
CA ALA A 308 -0.93 11.35 13.49
C ALA A 308 -1.47 12.77 13.67
N GLY A 309 -2.78 12.92 13.90
CA GLY A 309 -3.43 14.19 14.22
C GLY A 309 -3.50 14.45 15.73
N HIS A 310 -3.72 15.71 16.09
CA HIS A 310 -3.72 16.18 17.48
C HIS A 310 -5.11 16.57 17.98
N GLN A 311 -6.10 16.74 17.10
CA GLN A 311 -7.46 17.14 17.47
C GLN A 311 -8.49 16.22 16.82
N PHE A 312 -9.50 15.84 17.59
CA PHE A 312 -10.55 14.92 17.16
C PHE A 312 -11.90 15.31 17.74
N TYR A 313 -12.99 15.01 17.02
CA TYR A 313 -14.34 15.22 17.54
C TYR A 313 -14.57 14.46 18.85
N ALA A 314 -15.28 15.09 19.77
CA ALA A 314 -15.45 14.61 21.13
C ALA A 314 -16.92 14.30 21.47
N THR A 315 -17.11 13.45 22.48
CA THR A 315 -18.42 13.23 23.11
C THR A 315 -18.82 14.44 23.95
N ASP A 316 -20.10 14.56 24.31
CA ASP A 316 -20.53 15.47 25.38
C ASP A 316 -19.84 15.16 26.72
N LEU A 317 -19.95 16.08 27.67
CA LEU A 317 -19.43 15.88 29.02
C LEU A 317 -20.25 14.80 29.76
N PRO A 318 -19.67 14.11 30.76
CA PRO A 318 -20.37 13.06 31.49
C PRO A 318 -21.65 13.50 32.22
N ASP A 319 -21.77 14.78 32.54
CA ASP A 319 -22.95 15.37 33.19
C ASP A 319 -24.09 15.71 32.18
N GLY A 320 -23.87 15.42 30.89
CA GLY A 320 -24.82 15.69 29.82
C GLY A 320 -24.82 17.14 29.32
N SER A 321 -23.93 17.99 29.84
CA SER A 321 -23.71 19.33 29.28
C SER A 321 -22.83 19.25 28.02
N SER A 322 -22.99 20.24 27.13
CA SER A 322 -22.16 20.34 25.93
C SER A 322 -20.74 20.76 26.32
N GLY A 323 -19.79 19.85 26.06
CA GLY A 323 -18.36 20.14 26.16
C GLY A 323 -17.82 20.83 24.90
N SER A 324 -16.49 20.82 24.73
CA SER A 324 -15.91 21.22 23.45
C SER A 324 -16.20 20.17 22.39
N ASP A 325 -16.57 20.58 21.18
CA ASP A 325 -16.81 19.66 20.05
C ASP A 325 -15.55 18.86 19.66
N VAL A 326 -14.37 19.34 20.05
CA VAL A 326 -13.08 18.70 19.77
C VAL A 326 -12.20 18.63 21.02
N ILE A 327 -11.42 17.55 21.14
CA ILE A 327 -10.37 17.43 22.18
C ILE A 327 -8.99 17.47 21.54
N ASN A 328 -8.05 18.17 22.17
CA ASN A 328 -6.64 18.12 21.82
C ASN A 328 -5.95 17.00 22.60
N VAL A 329 -5.46 15.99 21.89
CA VAL A 329 -4.86 14.77 22.45
C VAL A 329 -3.33 14.78 22.43
N GLY A 330 -2.72 15.82 21.87
CA GLY A 330 -1.27 15.90 21.68
C GLY A 330 -0.73 14.65 20.97
N GLN A 331 0.33 14.04 21.51
CA GLN A 331 0.83 12.74 21.05
C GLN A 331 -0.01 11.60 21.63
N GLY A 332 -1.26 11.49 21.15
CA GLY A 332 -2.26 10.57 21.67
C GLY A 332 -2.14 9.14 21.12
N TYR A 333 -2.43 8.17 21.97
CA TYR A 333 -2.44 6.75 21.62
C TYR A 333 -3.81 6.12 21.86
N VAL A 334 -4.24 5.26 20.95
CA VAL A 334 -5.51 4.54 21.05
C VAL A 334 -5.28 3.03 20.95
N LYS A 335 -6.02 2.27 21.74
CA LYS A 335 -5.88 0.81 21.75
C LYS A 335 -6.30 0.23 20.41
N LYS A 336 -5.47 -0.67 19.86
CA LYS A 336 -5.76 -1.33 18.58
C LYS A 336 -7.13 -2.02 18.56
N LYS A 337 -7.52 -2.65 19.68
CA LYS A 337 -8.80 -3.38 19.80
C LYS A 337 -10.04 -2.45 19.83
N ASP A 338 -9.85 -1.18 20.16
CA ASP A 338 -10.93 -0.22 20.32
C ASP A 338 -11.19 0.57 19.04
N VAL A 339 -10.39 0.34 17.99
CA VAL A 339 -10.51 0.93 16.66
C VAL A 339 -10.54 -0.16 15.58
N LYS A 340 -10.95 0.19 14.35
CA LYS A 340 -10.90 -0.71 13.19
C LYS A 340 -9.85 -0.21 12.21
N PHE A 341 -8.98 -1.09 11.75
CA PHE A 341 -8.17 -0.82 10.56
C PHE A 341 -9.09 -0.75 9.34
N ILE A 342 -8.92 0.30 8.52
CA ILE A 342 -9.76 0.54 7.34
C ILE A 342 -8.97 0.32 6.07
N ASP A 343 -7.87 1.05 5.89
CA ASP A 343 -7.08 0.96 4.66
C ASP A 343 -5.61 1.36 4.87
N GLY A 344 -4.82 1.15 3.83
CA GLY A 344 -3.44 1.57 3.69
C GLY A 344 -2.40 0.58 4.21
N LEU A 345 -1.18 1.06 4.44
CA LEU A 345 -0.07 0.22 4.88
C LEU A 345 -0.39 -0.47 6.20
N LYS A 346 -0.19 -1.78 6.27
CA LYS A 346 -0.36 -2.53 7.52
C LYS A 346 0.90 -2.42 8.39
N LEU A 347 0.81 -1.63 9.46
CA LEU A 347 1.90 -1.48 10.42
C LEU A 347 2.19 -2.78 11.16
N SER A 348 3.48 -3.04 11.38
CA SER A 348 3.97 -4.05 12.32
C SER A 348 4.32 -3.40 13.65
N PRO A 349 4.12 -4.08 14.80
CA PRO A 349 4.55 -3.54 16.09
C PRO A 349 6.03 -3.16 16.08
N SER A 350 6.36 -1.94 16.52
CA SER A 350 7.73 -1.43 16.54
C SER A 350 8.56 -1.92 17.73
N ASN A 351 7.92 -2.56 18.70
CA ASN A 351 8.52 -3.16 19.89
C ASN A 351 7.76 -4.43 20.29
N THR A 352 8.26 -5.09 21.32
CA THR A 352 7.66 -6.27 21.95
C THR A 352 6.98 -5.92 23.28
N PRO A 353 6.09 -6.80 23.80
CA PRO A 353 5.53 -6.63 25.14
C PRO A 353 6.57 -6.50 26.26
N GLU A 354 7.70 -7.20 26.14
CA GLU A 354 8.77 -7.18 27.15
C GLU A 354 9.57 -5.87 27.10
N GLU A 355 9.87 -5.36 25.91
CA GLU A 355 10.49 -4.04 25.75
C GLU A 355 9.62 -2.93 26.34
N ALA A 356 8.29 -2.98 26.12
CA ALA A 356 7.36 -2.04 26.74
C ALA A 356 7.38 -2.10 28.28
N ARG A 357 7.46 -3.31 28.84
CA ARG A 357 7.56 -3.50 30.30
C ARG A 357 8.86 -2.94 30.86
N GLN A 358 9.98 -3.14 30.16
CA GLN A 358 11.29 -2.65 30.59
C GLN A 358 11.38 -1.12 30.52
N ALA A 359 10.89 -0.50 29.45
CA ALA A 359 10.82 0.96 29.33
C ALA A 359 10.07 1.61 30.50
N ALA A 360 8.92 1.03 30.89
CA ALA A 360 8.12 1.54 32.01
C ALA A 360 8.84 1.46 33.38
N LYS A 361 9.79 0.53 33.56
CA LYS A 361 10.62 0.44 34.78
C LYS A 361 11.67 1.55 34.82
N GLN A 362 12.34 1.81 33.68
CA GLN A 362 13.39 2.83 33.59
C GLN A 362 12.85 4.25 33.85
N ASP A 363 11.64 4.55 33.36
CA ASP A 363 10.97 5.83 33.65
C ASP A 363 10.58 6.00 35.12
N THR A 364 10.39 4.90 35.84
CA THR A 364 10.09 4.93 37.28
C THR A 364 11.36 5.24 38.08
N ASN A 365 12.52 4.73 37.65
CA ASN A 365 13.80 5.00 38.29
C ASN A 365 14.26 6.44 38.07
N LYS A 366 14.05 7.03 36.89
CA LYS A 366 14.41 8.43 36.58
C LYS A 366 13.59 9.50 37.31
N LYS A 367 12.43 9.15 37.87
CA LYS A 367 11.59 10.06 38.67
C LYS A 367 11.87 9.95 40.18
N ALA A 368 12.70 8.99 40.59
CA ALA A 368 13.08 8.75 41.98
C ALA A 368 14.47 9.32 42.33
N GLU A 369 15.19 9.81 41.32
CA GLU A 369 16.36 10.70 41.42
C GLU A 369 15.89 12.15 41.22
#